data_AF-A0A925NV35-F1
#
_entry.id   AF-A0A925NV35-F1
#
_cell.length_a   1.000
_cell.length_b   1.000
_cell.length_c   1.000
_cell.angle_alpha   90.00
_cell.angle_beta   90.00
_cell.angle_gamma   90.00
#
_symmetry.space_group_name_H-M   'P 1'
#
loop_
_entity.id
_entity.type
_entity.pdbx_description
1 polymer ?
#
loop_
_entity_poly.entity_id
_entity_poly.type
_entity_poly.pdbx_seq_one_letter_code
_entity_poly.pdbx_strand_id
1 'polypeptide(L)'
;MNLASSFSRIRDGFSRVMMFSGLVLGGAMMSAPAAEKPVSFTDDIRPLFNKNCVSCHGGVKKAGKISFLFREDAMSKGKSGNLPVVPGNPDESFLLTRLTDKSDPMPPEEHGPMLPAKDVELFRRWIAQGAKWQGHWAFDKPVRPVLPRVKNSTWPRENLDRFILARLESEKLAPEREQDRARLIRRVSLDLAGLPPTPEEVAAFVHDKSPKAYEKVVDRLLRSEHFGERWAA
;
A
#
# COMPACT_ATOMS: atom_id res chain seq x y z
N MET A 1 69.26 -40.56 25.08
CA MET A 1 69.84 -41.76 24.44
C MET A 1 69.42 -41.71 22.98
N ASN A 2 70.29 -41.18 22.09
CA ASN A 2 71.17 -41.97 21.19
C ASN A 2 70.31 -42.73 20.15
N LEU A 3 70.34 -42.50 18.84
CA LEU A 3 71.45 -42.27 17.89
C LEU A 3 70.89 -41.66 16.59
N ALA A 4 71.51 -40.62 16.01
CA ALA A 4 72.50 -40.67 14.91
C ALA A 4 71.84 -40.80 13.51
N SER A 5 71.94 -39.75 12.68
CA SER A 5 72.91 -39.59 11.57
C SER A 5 72.44 -40.29 10.28
N SER A 6 72.48 -39.73 9.07
CA SER A 6 73.63 -39.11 8.41
C SER A 6 73.26 -38.70 6.97
N PHE A 7 73.83 -37.57 6.50
CA PHE A 7 74.37 -37.33 5.13
C PHE A 7 73.38 -37.33 3.93
N SER A 8 73.53 -36.53 2.85
CA SER A 8 74.44 -35.45 2.47
C SER A 8 74.00 -34.84 1.13
N ARG A 9 74.42 -33.59 0.89
CA ARG A 9 74.86 -32.98 -0.37
C ARG A 9 73.86 -32.58 -1.49
N ILE A 10 73.86 -31.26 -1.71
CA ILE A 10 74.19 -30.54 -2.96
C ILE A 10 73.37 -30.88 -4.21
N ARG A 11 72.57 -29.92 -4.69
CA ARG A 11 72.77 -29.38 -6.03
C ARG A 11 72.17 -28.00 -6.23
N ASP A 12 73.01 -27.17 -6.80
CA ASP A 12 72.76 -25.82 -7.28
C ASP A 12 71.62 -25.75 -8.31
N GLY A 13 71.08 -24.54 -8.43
CA GLY A 13 70.84 -23.96 -9.75
C GLY A 13 69.38 -23.82 -10.15
N PHE A 14 69.02 -22.54 -10.30
CA PHE A 14 68.28 -21.92 -11.40
C PHE A 14 67.03 -21.15 -10.98
N SER A 15 67.24 -19.83 -10.90
CA SER A 15 66.22 -18.80 -11.06
C SER A 15 65.28 -19.12 -12.22
N ARG A 16 63.99 -19.20 -11.93
CA ARG A 16 62.92 -18.92 -12.87
C ARG A 16 61.83 -18.12 -12.17
N VAL A 17 61.91 -16.80 -12.30
CA VAL A 17 60.79 -15.90 -12.05
C VAL A 17 59.74 -16.18 -13.12
N MET A 18 58.68 -16.89 -12.76
CA MET A 18 57.49 -17.04 -13.60
C MET A 18 56.63 -15.80 -13.41
N MET A 19 56.67 -14.87 -14.37
CA MET A 19 55.63 -13.84 -14.50
C MET A 19 54.32 -14.52 -14.90
N PHE A 20 53.40 -14.66 -13.94
CA PHE A 20 52.00 -14.97 -14.24
C PHE A 20 51.31 -13.69 -14.68
N SER A 21 51.11 -13.53 -16.00
CA SER A 21 50.13 -12.59 -16.54
C SER A 21 48.73 -13.06 -16.12
N GLY A 22 48.21 -12.45 -15.05
CA GLY A 22 46.83 -12.63 -14.62
C GLY A 22 45.89 -11.96 -15.61
N LEU A 23 45.25 -12.77 -16.47
CA LEU A 23 44.12 -12.35 -17.28
C LEU A 23 42.91 -12.15 -16.35
N VAL A 24 42.65 -10.91 -15.96
CA VAL A 24 41.45 -10.53 -15.21
C VAL A 24 40.26 -10.60 -16.16
N LEU A 25 39.54 -11.73 -16.16
CA LEU A 25 38.22 -11.82 -16.79
C LEU A 25 37.26 -10.93 -15.97
N GLY A 26 36.99 -9.72 -16.48
CA GLY A 26 35.96 -8.84 -15.96
C GLY A 26 34.58 -9.47 -16.18
N GLY A 27 34.08 -10.18 -15.16
CA GLY A 27 32.70 -10.64 -15.13
C GLY A 27 31.76 -9.44 -14.97
N ALA A 28 31.07 -9.07 -16.05
CA ALA A 28 29.98 -8.11 -15.98
C ALA A 28 28.87 -8.71 -15.10
N MET A 29 28.70 -8.16 -13.89
CA MET A 29 27.53 -8.41 -13.07
C MET A 29 26.31 -7.84 -13.81
N MET A 30 25.57 -8.71 -14.51
CA MET A 30 24.26 -8.35 -15.04
C MET A 30 23.30 -8.18 -13.86
N SER A 31 23.01 -6.94 -13.50
CA SER A 31 21.92 -6.63 -12.57
C SER A 31 20.61 -7.13 -13.18
N ALA A 32 20.02 -8.16 -12.57
CA ALA A 32 18.66 -8.57 -12.89
C ALA A 32 17.70 -7.39 -12.66
N PRO A 33 16.75 -7.12 -13.56
CA PRO A 33 15.77 -6.08 -13.35
C PRO A 33 14.98 -6.38 -12.08
N ALA A 34 14.82 -5.37 -11.21
CA ALA A 34 14.00 -5.48 -10.03
C ALA A 34 12.60 -5.94 -10.44
N ALA A 35 12.12 -7.03 -9.83
CA ALA A 35 10.77 -7.52 -10.07
C ALA A 35 9.77 -6.38 -9.83
N GLU A 36 9.04 -6.00 -10.87
CA GLU A 36 8.07 -4.93 -10.81
C GLU A 36 6.97 -5.31 -9.80
N LYS A 37 6.53 -4.36 -8.98
CA LYS A 37 5.55 -4.64 -7.92
C LYS A 37 4.27 -5.24 -8.54
N PRO A 38 3.73 -6.33 -7.96
CA PRO A 38 2.46 -6.87 -8.42
C PRO A 38 1.35 -5.82 -8.36
N VAL A 39 0.49 -5.79 -9.37
CA VAL A 39 -0.67 -4.89 -9.42
C VAL A 39 -1.75 -5.43 -8.49
N SER A 40 -2.22 -4.60 -7.56
CA SER A 40 -3.28 -4.93 -6.61
C SER A 40 -4.64 -4.76 -7.28
N PHE A 41 -5.46 -5.81 -7.31
CA PHE A 41 -6.82 -5.65 -7.80
C PHE A 41 -7.62 -4.68 -6.92
N THR A 42 -7.46 -4.78 -5.60
CA THR A 42 -8.18 -3.98 -4.62
C THR A 42 -7.81 -2.51 -4.67
N ASP A 43 -6.51 -2.20 -4.77
CA ASP A 43 -6.02 -0.83 -4.63
C ASP A 43 -5.84 -0.13 -5.98
N ASP A 44 -5.49 -0.86 -7.03
CA ASP A 44 -5.19 -0.28 -8.34
C ASP A 44 -6.35 -0.45 -9.34
N ILE A 45 -6.91 -1.66 -9.48
CA ILE A 45 -7.82 -2.00 -10.59
C ILE A 45 -9.29 -1.75 -10.26
N ARG A 46 -9.76 -2.17 -9.08
CA ARG A 46 -11.14 -2.03 -8.65
C ARG A 46 -11.58 -0.56 -8.62
N PRO A 47 -10.77 0.42 -8.15
CA PRO A 47 -11.13 1.82 -8.26
C PRO A 47 -11.30 2.29 -9.71
N LEU A 48 -10.48 1.79 -10.64
CA LEU A 48 -10.61 2.11 -12.06
C LEU A 48 -11.92 1.56 -12.65
N PHE A 49 -12.28 0.31 -12.34
CA PHE A 49 -13.57 -0.26 -12.77
C PHE A 49 -14.76 0.50 -12.17
N ASN A 50 -14.73 0.77 -10.86
CA ASN A 50 -15.82 1.46 -10.17
C ASN A 50 -16.03 2.87 -10.70
N LYS A 51 -14.94 3.60 -10.95
CA LYS A 51 -15.00 4.98 -11.41
C LYS A 51 -15.41 5.09 -12.88
N ASN A 52 -14.90 4.21 -13.74
CA ASN A 52 -14.97 4.43 -15.19
C ASN A 52 -15.84 3.42 -15.95
N CYS A 53 -16.24 2.30 -15.36
CA CYS A 53 -16.87 1.19 -16.12
C CYS A 53 -18.22 0.75 -15.53
N VAL A 54 -18.32 0.60 -14.21
CA VAL A 54 -19.46 -0.05 -13.53
C VAL A 54 -20.79 0.69 -13.73
N SER A 55 -20.77 2.01 -13.93
CA SER A 55 -21.98 2.83 -14.12
C SER A 55 -22.80 2.43 -15.36
N CYS A 56 -22.17 1.84 -16.37
CA CYS A 56 -22.79 1.35 -17.61
C CYS A 56 -22.62 -0.17 -17.77
N HIS A 57 -21.45 -0.71 -17.43
CA HIS A 57 -21.10 -2.13 -17.49
C HIS A 57 -21.17 -2.76 -16.08
N GLY A 58 -22.30 -2.57 -15.41
CA GLY A 58 -22.54 -3.11 -14.07
C GLY A 58 -24.03 -3.15 -13.72
N GLY A 59 -24.34 -3.81 -12.61
CA GLY A 59 -25.69 -3.93 -12.06
C GLY A 59 -26.70 -4.47 -13.08
N VAL A 60 -27.81 -3.75 -13.25
CA VAL A 60 -28.88 -4.11 -14.19
C VAL A 60 -28.60 -3.64 -15.62
N LYS A 61 -27.78 -2.59 -15.82
CA LYS A 61 -27.56 -2.01 -17.16
C LYS A 61 -26.77 -2.96 -18.06
N LYS A 62 -25.69 -3.55 -17.51
CA LYS A 62 -24.76 -4.48 -18.19
C LYS A 62 -24.62 -4.18 -19.69
N ALA A 63 -24.24 -2.94 -20.04
CA ALA A 63 -24.15 -2.51 -21.43
C ALA A 63 -23.25 -3.49 -22.22
N GLY A 64 -23.68 -3.86 -23.43
CA GLY A 64 -22.99 -4.89 -24.20
C GLY A 64 -23.01 -6.30 -23.59
N LYS A 65 -23.90 -6.59 -22.64
CA LYS A 65 -23.96 -7.84 -21.84
C LYS A 65 -22.67 -8.11 -21.05
N ILE A 66 -21.98 -7.05 -20.62
CA ILE A 66 -20.72 -7.14 -19.85
C ILE A 66 -20.93 -6.51 -18.48
N SER A 67 -20.32 -7.11 -17.45
CA SER A 67 -20.31 -6.57 -16.10
C SER A 67 -18.91 -6.69 -15.46
N PHE A 68 -18.41 -5.61 -14.87
CA PHE A 68 -17.13 -5.59 -14.15
C PHE A 68 -17.29 -5.62 -12.62
N LEU A 69 -18.51 -5.91 -12.13
CA LEU A 69 -18.77 -6.06 -10.69
C LEU A 69 -18.23 -7.38 -10.13
N PHE A 70 -18.35 -8.44 -10.92
CA PHE A 70 -17.99 -9.80 -10.52
C PHE A 70 -17.03 -10.41 -11.52
N ARG A 71 -16.13 -11.25 -11.02
CA ARG A 71 -15.08 -11.90 -11.80
C ARG A 71 -15.67 -12.70 -12.96
N GLU A 72 -16.70 -13.47 -12.66
CA GLU A 72 -17.35 -14.41 -13.57
C GLU A 72 -17.92 -13.65 -14.77
N ASP A 73 -18.58 -12.51 -14.52
CA ASP A 73 -19.13 -11.64 -15.56
C ASP A 73 -18.02 -10.97 -16.39
N ALA A 74 -16.96 -10.48 -15.74
CA ALA A 74 -15.87 -9.76 -16.41
C ALA A 74 -15.03 -10.67 -17.33
N MET A 75 -15.04 -11.98 -17.05
CA MET A 75 -14.35 -13.01 -17.82
C MET A 75 -15.31 -13.82 -18.70
N SER A 76 -16.57 -13.38 -18.83
CA SER A 76 -17.57 -13.99 -19.70
C SER A 76 -17.74 -13.22 -21.00
N LYS A 77 -18.17 -13.91 -22.06
CA LYS A 77 -18.41 -13.30 -23.37
C LYS A 77 -19.53 -12.27 -23.29
N GLY A 78 -19.26 -11.07 -23.81
CA GLY A 78 -20.28 -10.04 -24.03
C GLY A 78 -21.10 -10.28 -25.30
N LYS A 79 -21.89 -9.28 -25.70
CA LYS A 79 -22.69 -9.27 -26.94
C LYS A 79 -21.82 -9.40 -28.20
N SER A 80 -20.57 -8.93 -28.15
CA SER A 80 -19.62 -9.07 -29.27
C SER A 80 -19.08 -10.49 -29.45
N GLY A 81 -19.28 -11.39 -28.49
CA GLY A 81 -18.70 -12.73 -28.48
C GLY A 81 -17.24 -12.79 -28.01
N ASN A 82 -16.60 -11.64 -27.78
CA ASN A 82 -15.23 -11.54 -27.27
C ASN A 82 -15.21 -11.63 -25.73
N LEU A 83 -14.08 -12.09 -25.19
CA LEU A 83 -13.81 -12.09 -23.75
C LEU A 83 -13.22 -10.73 -23.35
N PRO A 84 -13.85 -9.99 -22.41
CA PRO A 84 -13.31 -8.70 -21.96
C PRO A 84 -11.94 -8.87 -21.30
N VAL A 85 -11.80 -9.87 -20.42
CA VAL A 85 -10.56 -10.17 -19.70
C VAL A 85 -10.19 -11.64 -19.92
N VAL A 86 -8.99 -11.87 -20.47
CA VAL A 86 -8.36 -13.19 -20.61
C VAL A 86 -7.13 -13.23 -19.68
N PRO A 87 -7.22 -13.91 -18.53
CA PRO A 87 -6.12 -14.01 -17.58
C PRO A 87 -4.81 -14.47 -18.22
N GLY A 88 -3.73 -13.68 -18.07
CA GLY A 88 -2.41 -13.99 -18.61
C GLY A 88 -2.18 -13.49 -20.06
N ASN A 89 -3.25 -13.16 -20.80
CA ASN A 89 -3.16 -12.78 -22.21
C ASN A 89 -3.75 -11.37 -22.44
N PRO A 90 -2.96 -10.29 -22.26
CA PRO A 90 -3.41 -8.94 -22.54
C PRO A 90 -3.89 -8.74 -23.97
N ASP A 91 -3.20 -9.33 -24.95
CA ASP A 91 -3.49 -9.08 -26.36
C ASP A 91 -4.78 -9.79 -26.84
N GLU A 92 -5.21 -10.84 -26.13
CA GLU A 92 -6.51 -11.50 -26.35
C GLU A 92 -7.64 -10.86 -25.52
N SER A 93 -7.31 -9.94 -24.61
CA SER A 93 -8.29 -9.30 -23.74
C SER A 93 -8.93 -8.10 -24.42
N PHE A 94 -10.18 -8.26 -24.84
CA PHE A 94 -10.92 -7.26 -25.61
C PHE A 94 -11.11 -5.93 -24.86
N LEU A 95 -11.02 -5.94 -23.52
CA LEU A 95 -11.00 -4.73 -22.70
C LEU A 95 -9.91 -3.75 -23.18
N LEU A 96 -8.69 -4.22 -23.43
CA LEU A 96 -7.57 -3.34 -23.82
C LEU A 96 -7.77 -2.75 -25.21
N THR A 97 -8.29 -3.55 -26.16
CA THR A 97 -8.72 -3.05 -27.47
C THR A 97 -9.73 -1.93 -27.31
N ARG A 98 -10.77 -2.15 -26.49
CA ARG A 98 -11.84 -1.16 -26.31
C ARG A 98 -11.39 0.12 -25.62
N LEU A 99 -10.41 0.05 -24.72
CA LEU A 99 -9.82 1.20 -24.04
C LEU A 99 -8.83 2.00 -24.91
N THR A 100 -8.40 1.47 -26.06
CA THR A 100 -7.40 2.12 -26.93
C THR A 100 -7.93 2.48 -28.32
N ASP A 101 -9.09 1.94 -28.71
CA ASP A 101 -9.77 2.30 -29.95
C ASP A 101 -10.28 3.75 -29.89
N LYS A 102 -9.77 4.58 -30.81
CA LYS A 102 -10.17 5.99 -30.94
C LYS A 102 -11.32 6.18 -31.91
N SER A 103 -11.61 5.19 -32.77
CA SER A 103 -12.69 5.27 -33.76
C SER A 103 -14.06 5.00 -33.14
N ASP A 104 -14.08 4.21 -32.08
CA ASP A 104 -15.21 4.00 -31.20
C ASP A 104 -14.64 4.11 -29.77
N PRO A 105 -14.67 5.26 -29.08
CA PRO A 105 -14.04 5.43 -27.77
C PRO A 105 -14.87 4.83 -26.62
N MET A 106 -14.22 4.37 -25.55
CA MET A 106 -14.86 3.94 -24.30
C MET A 106 -14.14 4.57 -23.09
N PRO A 107 -14.85 5.34 -22.25
CA PRO A 107 -16.26 5.73 -22.38
C PRO A 107 -16.55 6.54 -23.67
N PRO A 108 -17.81 6.57 -24.14
CA PRO A 108 -18.20 7.51 -25.19
C PRO A 108 -17.88 8.95 -24.78
N GLU A 109 -17.59 9.81 -25.75
CA GLU A 109 -17.10 11.18 -25.48
C GLU A 109 -18.08 11.99 -24.61
N GLU A 110 -19.39 11.78 -24.76
CA GLU A 110 -20.41 12.44 -23.95
C GLU A 110 -20.45 11.96 -22.49
N HIS A 111 -19.81 10.83 -22.17
CA HIS A 111 -19.73 10.25 -20.83
C HIS A 111 -18.37 10.51 -20.14
N GLY A 112 -17.41 11.10 -20.85
CA GLY A 112 -16.12 11.52 -20.29
C GLY A 112 -14.93 11.18 -21.19
N PRO A 113 -13.71 11.61 -20.79
CA PRO A 113 -12.51 11.33 -21.55
C PRO A 113 -12.13 9.84 -21.48
N MET A 114 -11.41 9.37 -22.49
CA MET A 114 -10.73 8.08 -22.45
C MET A 114 -9.76 7.99 -21.26
N LEU A 115 -9.53 6.77 -20.79
CA LEU A 115 -8.62 6.53 -19.68
C LEU A 115 -7.19 6.99 -20.03
N PRO A 116 -6.47 7.63 -19.09
CA PRO A 116 -5.06 7.93 -19.24
C PRO A 116 -4.24 6.67 -19.55
N ALA A 117 -3.18 6.81 -20.37
CA ALA A 117 -2.32 5.69 -20.75
C ALA A 117 -1.77 4.90 -19.55
N LYS A 118 -1.46 5.58 -18.43
CA LYS A 118 -1.02 4.95 -17.18
C LYS A 118 -2.04 3.97 -16.58
N ASP A 119 -3.33 4.26 -16.74
CA ASP A 119 -4.42 3.46 -16.16
C ASP A 119 -4.71 2.26 -17.10
N VAL A 120 -4.62 2.46 -18.42
CA VAL A 120 -4.65 1.36 -19.41
C VAL A 120 -3.48 0.40 -19.18
N GLU A 121 -2.28 0.92 -18.88
CA GLU A 121 -1.11 0.10 -18.56
C GLU A 121 -1.27 -0.67 -17.25
N LEU A 122 -1.97 -0.12 -16.26
CA LEU A 122 -2.34 -0.87 -15.06
C LEU A 122 -3.21 -2.09 -15.39
N PHE A 123 -4.24 -1.92 -16.24
CA PHE A 123 -5.03 -3.06 -16.71
C PHE A 123 -4.18 -4.07 -17.49
N ARG A 124 -3.31 -3.61 -18.41
CA ARG A 124 -2.42 -4.49 -19.17
C ARG A 124 -1.55 -5.35 -18.25
N ARG A 125 -0.85 -4.72 -17.30
CA ARG A 125 0.01 -5.44 -16.34
C ARG A 125 -0.79 -6.38 -15.44
N TRP A 126 -1.94 -5.95 -14.92
CA TRP A 126 -2.79 -6.82 -14.10
C TRP A 126 -3.26 -8.05 -14.87
N ILE A 127 -3.66 -7.90 -16.13
CA ILE A 127 -4.04 -9.01 -17.00
C ILE A 127 -2.85 -9.94 -17.25
N ALA A 128 -1.68 -9.39 -17.59
CA ALA A 128 -0.45 -10.15 -17.80
C ALA A 128 -0.05 -10.96 -16.55
N GLN A 129 -0.33 -10.42 -15.35
CA GLN A 129 -0.11 -11.08 -14.05
C GLN A 129 -1.19 -12.11 -13.69
N GLY A 130 -2.05 -12.48 -14.65
CA GLY A 130 -3.08 -13.51 -14.48
C GLY A 130 -4.43 -12.97 -14.00
N ALA A 131 -4.67 -11.65 -14.09
CA ALA A 131 -5.94 -11.01 -13.74
C ALA A 131 -6.52 -11.48 -12.40
N LYS A 132 -5.66 -11.60 -11.37
CA LYS A 132 -6.07 -12.09 -10.04
C LYS A 132 -7.15 -11.17 -9.48
N TRP A 133 -8.35 -11.73 -9.31
CA TRP A 133 -9.50 -11.02 -8.78
C TRP A 133 -9.58 -11.22 -7.27
N GLN A 134 -9.46 -10.14 -6.52
CA GLN A 134 -9.54 -10.19 -5.05
C GLN A 134 -10.98 -9.94 -4.62
N GLY A 135 -11.42 -10.67 -3.59
CA GLY A 135 -12.76 -10.55 -3.04
C GLY A 135 -12.98 -9.24 -2.29
N HIS A 136 -14.08 -9.18 -1.54
CA HIS A 136 -14.30 -8.08 -0.61
C HIS A 136 -13.36 -8.24 0.59
N TRP A 137 -12.65 -7.17 0.96
CA TRP A 137 -11.63 -7.16 2.01
C TRP A 137 -12.11 -7.70 3.36
N ALA A 138 -13.42 -7.60 3.65
CA ALA A 138 -14.03 -8.11 4.87
C ALA A 138 -13.97 -9.65 5.01
N PHE A 139 -13.76 -10.39 3.92
CA PHE A 139 -13.62 -11.84 3.93
C PHE A 139 -12.17 -12.30 3.89
N ASP A 140 -11.23 -11.38 3.67
CA ASP A 140 -9.81 -11.70 3.72
C ASP A 140 -9.35 -11.70 5.17
N LYS A 141 -8.58 -12.73 5.56
CA LYS A 141 -8.01 -12.80 6.90
C LYS A 141 -7.07 -11.61 7.13
N PRO A 142 -7.29 -10.77 8.16
CA PRO A 142 -6.37 -9.68 8.46
C PRO A 142 -4.98 -10.23 8.77
N VAL A 143 -3.97 -9.71 8.06
CA VAL A 143 -2.57 -10.03 8.29
C VAL A 143 -1.91 -8.84 8.96
N ARG A 144 -1.09 -9.09 9.99
CA ARG A 144 -0.38 -8.00 10.68
C ARG A 144 0.65 -7.40 9.72
N PRO A 145 0.54 -6.10 9.36
CA PRO A 145 1.49 -5.47 8.46
C PRO A 145 2.85 -5.30 9.15
N VAL A 146 3.91 -5.26 8.35
CA VAL A 146 5.24 -4.87 8.82
C VAL A 146 5.20 -3.39 9.19
N LEU A 147 5.72 -3.05 10.36
CA LEU A 147 5.76 -1.66 10.81
C LEU A 147 6.75 -0.86 9.94
N PRO A 148 6.35 0.31 9.43
CA PRO A 148 7.25 1.13 8.64
C PRO A 148 8.39 1.66 9.51
N ARG A 149 9.56 1.83 8.88
CA ARG A 149 10.68 2.53 9.49
C ARG A 149 10.42 4.03 9.38
N VAL A 150 10.61 4.72 10.49
CA VAL A 150 10.44 6.18 10.61
C VAL A 150 11.76 6.79 11.06
N LYS A 151 12.02 8.03 10.67
CA LYS A 151 13.22 8.78 11.08
C LYS A 151 13.12 9.19 12.54
N ASN A 152 11.96 9.70 12.96
CA ASN A 152 11.72 10.05 14.36
C ASN A 152 11.07 8.87 15.11
N SER A 153 11.89 8.06 15.78
CA SER A 153 11.38 6.90 16.53
C SER A 153 10.74 7.24 17.88
N THR A 154 10.83 8.48 18.36
CA THR A 154 10.35 8.88 19.69
C THR A 154 8.94 9.49 19.68
N TRP A 155 8.47 9.95 18.52
CA TRP A 155 7.11 10.51 18.40
C TRP A 155 5.98 9.46 18.45
N PRO A 156 6.10 8.28 17.79
CA PRO A 156 5.06 7.27 17.85
C PRO A 156 4.82 6.78 19.29
N ARG A 157 3.59 6.89 19.77
CA ARG A 157 3.15 6.32 21.06
C ARG A 157 2.68 4.89 20.88
N GLU A 158 2.00 4.64 19.76
CA GLU A 158 1.46 3.33 19.37
C GLU A 158 2.04 2.84 18.04
N ASN A 159 1.82 1.56 17.73
CA ASN A 159 2.23 0.98 16.45
C ASN A 159 1.56 1.65 15.24
N LEU A 160 0.33 2.16 15.42
CA LEU A 160 -0.41 2.86 14.36
C LEU A 160 0.27 4.19 13.98
N ASP A 161 0.81 4.91 14.96
CA ASP A 161 1.45 6.21 14.77
C ASP A 161 2.65 6.13 13.81
N ARG A 162 3.30 4.97 13.73
CA ARG A 162 4.39 4.74 12.75
C ARG A 162 3.91 4.86 11.31
N PHE A 163 2.70 4.41 11.00
CA PHE A 163 2.15 4.53 9.65
C PHE A 163 1.83 5.97 9.29
N ILE A 164 1.27 6.72 10.24
CA ILE A 164 0.99 8.16 10.10
C ILE A 164 2.30 8.92 9.89
N LEU A 165 3.29 8.69 10.77
CA LEU A 165 4.57 9.37 10.72
C LEU A 165 5.36 9.04 9.45
N ALA A 166 5.35 7.77 9.02
CA ALA A 166 5.99 7.38 7.76
C ALA A 166 5.40 8.13 6.57
N ARG A 167 4.07 8.32 6.54
CA ARG A 167 3.43 9.13 5.49
C ARG A 167 3.86 10.59 5.57
N LEU A 168 3.78 11.21 6.75
CA LEU A 168 4.20 12.60 6.97
C LEU A 168 5.66 12.81 6.52
N GLU A 169 6.58 11.96 6.95
CA GLU A 169 8.00 12.04 6.59
C GLU A 169 8.24 11.89 5.08
N SER A 170 7.46 11.03 4.40
CA SER A 170 7.53 10.86 2.93
C SER A 170 7.05 12.10 2.18
N GLU A 171 6.09 12.83 2.75
CA GLU A 171 5.56 14.09 2.22
C GLU A 171 6.35 15.31 2.71
N LYS A 172 7.43 15.11 3.49
CA LYS A 172 8.25 16.16 4.11
C LYS A 172 7.45 17.03 5.09
N LEU A 173 6.44 16.46 5.74
CA LEU A 173 5.67 17.07 6.81
C LEU A 173 6.14 16.56 8.17
N ALA A 174 5.92 17.37 9.21
CA ALA A 174 6.17 17.01 10.60
C ALA A 174 4.85 16.98 11.38
N PRO A 175 4.72 16.12 12.41
CA PRO A 175 3.58 16.18 13.31
C PRO A 175 3.48 17.54 14.02
N GLU A 176 2.26 18.01 14.21
CA GLU A 176 2.00 19.23 14.99
C GLU A 176 2.23 18.98 16.48
N ARG A 177 2.58 20.03 17.23
CA ARG A 177 2.70 19.94 18.69
C ARG A 177 1.35 19.68 19.34
N GLU A 178 1.38 19.01 20.48
CA GLU A 178 0.19 18.82 21.30
C GLU A 178 -0.36 20.18 21.78
N GLN A 179 -1.69 20.30 21.79
CA GLN A 179 -2.38 21.53 22.17
C GLN A 179 -2.36 21.75 23.68
N ASP A 180 -2.62 23.00 24.09
CA ASP A 180 -2.80 23.34 25.49
C ASP A 180 -3.91 22.51 26.14
N ARG A 181 -3.71 22.09 27.40
CA ARG A 181 -4.62 21.20 28.13
C ARG A 181 -6.04 21.79 28.25
N ALA A 182 -6.19 23.09 28.47
CA ALA A 182 -7.50 23.72 28.54
C ALA A 182 -8.23 23.68 27.18
N ARG A 183 -7.49 23.80 26.07
CA ARG A 183 -8.04 23.62 24.72
C ARG A 183 -8.41 22.17 24.44
N LEU A 184 -7.58 21.22 24.88
CA LEU A 184 -7.83 19.79 24.68
C LEU A 184 -9.11 19.34 25.38
N ILE A 185 -9.30 19.64 26.66
CA ILE A 185 -10.53 19.27 27.38
C ILE A 185 -11.76 19.93 26.75
N ARG A 186 -11.66 21.21 26.36
CA ARG A 186 -12.78 21.90 25.70
C ARG A 186 -13.19 21.21 24.40
N ARG A 187 -12.22 20.81 23.57
CA ARG A 187 -12.50 20.12 22.29
C ARG A 187 -13.15 18.76 22.53
N VAL A 188 -12.54 17.92 23.36
CA VAL A 188 -13.05 16.56 23.58
C VAL A 188 -14.42 16.55 24.26
N SER A 189 -14.71 17.49 25.17
CA SER A 189 -16.04 17.61 25.77
C SER A 189 -17.10 18.01 24.75
N LEU A 190 -16.80 18.96 23.86
CA LEU A 190 -17.74 19.35 22.80
C LEU A 190 -17.94 18.24 21.76
N ASP A 191 -16.87 17.51 21.42
CA ASP A 191 -16.94 16.42 20.45
C ASP A 191 -17.74 15.23 20.99
N LEU A 192 -17.50 14.83 22.25
CA LEU A 192 -18.14 13.66 22.84
C LEU A 192 -19.51 13.96 23.46
N ALA A 193 -19.64 15.06 24.22
CA ALA A 193 -20.86 15.36 24.98
C ALA A 193 -21.68 16.53 24.39
N GLY A 194 -21.15 17.27 23.41
CA GLY A 194 -21.82 18.47 22.87
C GLY A 194 -21.84 19.68 23.81
N LEU A 195 -21.29 19.54 25.02
CA LEU A 195 -21.30 20.56 26.06
C LEU A 195 -19.86 21.00 26.40
N PRO A 196 -19.64 22.28 26.75
CA PRO A 196 -18.35 22.73 27.25
C PRO A 196 -18.07 22.09 28.64
N PRO A 197 -16.80 21.85 29.00
CA PRO A 197 -16.45 21.36 30.33
C PRO A 197 -16.71 22.43 31.39
N THR A 198 -16.97 22.01 32.63
CA THR A 198 -17.09 22.96 33.76
C THR A 198 -15.70 23.51 34.16
N PRO A 199 -15.63 24.68 34.83
CA PRO A 199 -14.36 25.21 35.33
C PRO A 199 -13.60 24.22 36.23
N GLU A 200 -14.31 23.45 37.05
CA GLU A 200 -13.72 22.44 37.95
C GLU A 200 -13.12 21.28 37.17
N GLU A 201 -13.79 20.83 36.12
CA GLU A 201 -13.28 19.79 35.23
C GLU A 201 -12.02 20.23 34.47
N VAL A 202 -12.01 21.49 34.01
CA VAL A 202 -10.83 22.09 33.39
C VAL A 202 -9.67 22.12 34.38
N ALA A 203 -9.91 22.62 35.60
CA ALA A 203 -8.88 22.67 36.63
C ALA A 203 -8.34 21.28 36.97
N ALA A 204 -9.24 20.30 37.18
CA ALA A 204 -8.86 18.92 37.47
C ALA A 204 -7.97 18.32 36.37
N PHE A 205 -8.34 18.51 35.09
CA PHE A 205 -7.53 18.02 33.99
C PHE A 205 -6.21 18.79 33.85
N VAL A 206 -6.20 20.12 33.94
CA VAL A 206 -4.97 20.92 33.82
C VAL A 206 -3.94 20.54 34.89
N HIS A 207 -4.38 20.22 36.11
CA HIS A 207 -3.51 19.85 37.22
C HIS A 207 -3.14 18.35 37.28
N ASP A 208 -3.89 17.46 36.61
CA ASP A 208 -3.55 16.03 36.57
C ASP A 208 -2.32 15.78 35.65
N LYS A 209 -1.14 15.64 36.26
CA LYS A 209 0.11 15.32 35.55
C LYS A 209 0.32 13.83 35.27
N SER A 210 -0.66 12.97 35.60
CA SER A 210 -0.52 11.54 35.33
C SER A 210 -0.49 11.27 33.82
N PRO A 211 0.22 10.20 33.39
CA PRO A 211 0.31 9.84 31.97
C PRO A 211 -1.04 9.42 31.37
N LYS A 212 -2.08 9.22 32.20
CA LYS A 212 -3.43 8.82 31.79
C LYS A 212 -4.48 9.93 31.95
N ALA A 213 -4.04 11.17 32.17
CA ALA A 213 -4.96 12.25 32.52
C ALA A 213 -6.01 12.51 31.42
N TYR A 214 -5.63 12.39 30.15
CA TYR A 214 -6.54 12.62 29.03
C TYR A 214 -7.55 11.47 28.90
N GLU A 215 -7.08 10.23 29.05
CA GLU A 215 -7.89 9.02 29.01
C GLU A 215 -8.93 9.01 30.12
N LYS A 216 -8.60 9.48 31.33
CA LYS A 216 -9.59 9.65 32.42
C LYS A 216 -10.72 10.62 32.04
N VAL A 217 -10.39 11.71 31.34
CA VAL A 217 -11.40 12.68 30.85
C VAL A 217 -12.29 12.01 29.80
N VAL A 218 -11.69 11.33 28.83
CA VAL A 218 -12.42 10.61 27.78
C VAL A 218 -13.35 9.54 28.39
N ASP A 219 -12.84 8.70 29.28
CA ASP A 219 -13.61 7.65 29.95
C ASP A 219 -14.79 8.22 30.73
N ARG A 220 -14.60 9.36 31.41
CA ARG A 220 -15.67 10.05 32.13
C ARG A 220 -16.74 10.57 31.18
N LEU A 221 -16.34 11.20 30.07
CA LEU A 221 -17.27 11.73 29.07
C LEU A 221 -18.07 10.61 28.39
N LEU A 222 -17.42 9.52 27.99
CA LEU A 222 -18.07 8.35 27.37
C LEU A 222 -19.07 7.66 28.29
N ARG A 223 -18.92 7.79 29.61
CA ARG A 223 -19.87 7.27 30.62
C ARG A 223 -20.99 8.24 30.98
N SER A 224 -20.96 9.47 30.48
CA SER A 224 -21.99 10.47 30.78
C SER A 224 -23.26 10.23 29.96
N GLU A 225 -24.42 10.62 30.50
CA GLU A 225 -25.69 10.58 29.75
C GLU A 225 -25.63 11.46 28.49
N HIS A 226 -24.95 12.61 28.59
CA HIS A 226 -24.76 13.55 27.48
C HIS A 226 -24.04 12.97 26.28
N PHE A 227 -23.15 11.98 26.47
CA PHE A 227 -22.55 11.28 25.33
C PHE A 227 -23.61 10.49 24.56
N GLY A 228 -24.52 9.80 25.26
CA GLY A 228 -25.63 9.08 24.64
C GLY A 228 -26.59 10.02 23.89
N GLU A 229 -26.93 11.16 24.51
CA GLU A 229 -27.75 12.21 23.89
C GLU A 229 -27.09 12.77 22.63
N ARG A 230 -25.79 13.07 22.68
CA ARG A 230 -25.03 13.62 21.54
C ARG A 230 -24.86 12.63 20.40
N TRP A 231 -24.64 11.35 20.71
CA TRP A 231 -24.43 10.31 19.71
C TRP A 231 -25.72 9.95 18.95
N ALA A 232 -26.88 10.10 19.58
CA ALA A 232 -28.18 9.81 18.99
C ALA A 232 -28.79 10.99 18.18
N ALA A 233 -28.24 12.20 18.31
CA ALA A 233 -28.71 13.42 17.67
C ALA A 233 -28.09 13.66 16.28
#